data_AF-A0A7C4KFQ5-F1
#
_entry.id   AF-A0A7C4KFQ5-F1
#
_cell.length_a   1.000
_cell.length_b   1.000
_cell.length_c   1.000
_cell.angle_alpha   90.00
_cell.angle_beta   90.00
_cell.angle_gamma   90.00
#
_symmetry.space_group_name_H-M   'P 1'
#
loop_
_entity.id
_entity.type
_entity.pdbx_description
1 polymer ?
#
loop_
_entity_poly.entity_id
_entity_poly.type
_entity_poly.pdbx_seq_one_letter_code
_entity_poly.pdbx_strand_id
1 'polypeptide(L)'
;QELTRFQSLLEDASSRVTHPERVEKVQQISEQLTAYNDGFKAVQMQINVIQAQIKQFFGAIGHSTQEMIDRIPEAVDAATTTTITTTTASTAKPAEPVVPLTPLEEAQLKLEIQKQVSETSSLVAELRQDVSRYFIEGNASQALKDFDNHYSQTLKALDQLKELKLNTAQRNQITNVEQSLSMIDLGFENIRNRQDELARVKAEQMDATGDELRTLLGDLSASVRSDYEAEQKASQLLARNLQTVQIIVLAAALGVGLASGLALARSIRNPLVRLASSARQIAEVDLAHLVDEMRLMARGDLTRSVEIASLELPVTSQDEVGRMAQAFNQMNDRLQEIGRVFSELNRNLSRAIREVALSATDLGAASLQLEQASMGASQATGQITTTIQQVARGAAEQADESNRIAAAMIQMNQAIENVTAGARDQEKSVEMANRVTTEVGQMIEQVVRNTEAVQRSTDEATRAAQEGARAVESTIQGMHTIRSRVGLSAQKIQEMEQQSVKIGDIVDTIEDIARRHG
;
A
#
# COMPACT_ATOMS: atom_id res chain seq x y z
N GLN A 1 -58.08 12.09 -71.09
CA GLN A 1 -58.03 11.48 -69.74
C GLN A 1 -56.58 11.26 -69.32
N GLU A 2 -55.80 10.44 -70.03
CA GLU A 2 -54.37 10.23 -69.68
C GLU A 2 -53.55 11.53 -69.67
N LEU A 3 -53.75 12.44 -70.63
CA LEU A 3 -53.08 13.75 -70.63
C LEU A 3 -53.39 14.58 -69.37
N THR A 4 -54.65 14.59 -68.92
CA THR A 4 -55.08 15.28 -67.71
C THR A 4 -54.44 14.68 -66.46
N ARG A 5 -54.33 13.35 -66.41
CA ARG A 5 -53.64 12.64 -65.34
C ARG A 5 -52.16 12.99 -65.32
N PHE A 6 -51.52 13.04 -66.49
CA PHE A 6 -50.10 13.38 -66.60
C PHE A 6 -49.83 14.82 -66.13
N GLN A 7 -50.72 15.76 -66.48
CA GLN A 7 -50.62 17.15 -66.03
C GLN A 7 -50.74 17.29 -64.50
N SER A 8 -51.67 16.56 -63.87
CA SER A 8 -51.80 16.53 -62.41
C SER A 8 -50.57 15.95 -61.71
N LEU A 9 -49.96 14.90 -62.26
CA LEU A 9 -48.71 14.33 -61.73
C LEU A 9 -47.55 15.32 -61.84
N LEU A 10 -47.49 16.08 -62.92
CA LEU A 10 -46.46 17.09 -63.12
C LEU A 10 -46.60 18.27 -62.14
N GLU A 11 -47.83 18.69 -61.85
CA GLU A 11 -48.11 19.74 -60.87
C GLU A 11 -47.72 19.31 -59.44
N ASP A 12 -48.04 18.07 -59.05
CA ASP A 12 -47.58 17.50 -57.77
C ASP A 12 -46.04 17.42 -57.73
N ALA A 13 -45.40 16.98 -58.82
CA ALA A 13 -43.94 16.95 -58.92
C ALA A 13 -43.32 18.35 -58.77
N SER A 14 -43.87 19.37 -59.45
CA SER A 14 -43.42 20.76 -59.38
C SER A 14 -43.42 21.30 -57.94
N SER A 15 -44.44 20.94 -57.15
CA SER A 15 -44.54 21.38 -55.75
C SER A 15 -43.49 20.76 -54.80
N ARG A 16 -42.89 19.63 -55.20
CA ARG A 16 -41.96 18.85 -54.35
C ARG A 16 -40.50 18.96 -54.78
N VAL A 17 -40.25 19.32 -56.03
CA VAL A 17 -38.90 19.44 -56.58
C VAL A 17 -38.28 20.78 -56.15
N THR A 18 -37.15 20.72 -55.45
CA THR A 18 -36.43 21.89 -54.95
C THR A 18 -35.10 22.14 -55.65
N HIS A 19 -34.58 21.16 -56.40
CA HIS A 19 -33.29 21.29 -57.09
C HIS A 19 -33.43 22.22 -58.31
N PRO A 20 -32.63 23.30 -58.45
CA PRO A 20 -32.81 24.33 -59.47
C PRO A 20 -32.92 23.79 -60.91
N GLU A 21 -32.01 22.90 -61.31
CA GLU A 21 -32.03 22.28 -62.65
C GLU A 21 -33.27 21.42 -62.90
N ARG A 22 -33.83 20.80 -61.85
CA ARG A 22 -35.04 19.97 -61.99
C ARG A 22 -36.31 20.80 -62.00
N VAL A 23 -36.33 21.93 -61.29
CA VAL A 23 -37.41 22.91 -61.38
C VAL A 23 -37.50 23.42 -62.82
N GLU A 24 -36.36 23.75 -63.43
CA GLU A 24 -36.28 24.16 -64.84
C GLU A 24 -36.76 23.05 -65.79
N LYS A 25 -36.32 21.80 -65.61
CA LYS A 25 -36.79 20.68 -66.45
C LYS A 25 -38.28 20.40 -66.27
N VAL A 26 -38.82 20.48 -65.05
CA VAL A 26 -40.28 20.31 -64.81
C VAL A 26 -41.07 21.42 -65.50
N GLN A 27 -40.56 22.65 -65.51
CA GLN A 27 -41.16 23.75 -66.25
C GLN A 27 -41.15 23.51 -67.76
N GLN A 28 -40.02 23.07 -68.34
CA GLN A 28 -39.92 22.70 -69.76
C GLN A 28 -40.89 21.56 -70.13
N ILE A 29 -41.00 20.54 -69.28
CA ILE A 29 -41.96 19.44 -69.48
C ILE A 29 -43.40 19.97 -69.46
N SER A 30 -43.71 20.95 -68.61
CA SER A 30 -45.06 21.55 -68.53
C SER A 30 -45.41 22.32 -69.79
N GLU A 31 -44.46 23.09 -70.31
CA GLU A 31 -44.59 23.82 -71.57
C GLU A 31 -44.80 22.86 -72.75
N GLN A 32 -43.97 21.81 -72.85
CA GLN A 32 -44.10 20.81 -73.91
C GLN A 32 -45.37 19.96 -73.78
N LEU A 33 -45.85 19.68 -72.57
CA LEU A 33 -47.11 18.98 -72.36
C LEU A 33 -48.30 19.83 -72.80
N THR A 34 -48.22 21.15 -72.62
CA THR A 34 -49.22 22.09 -73.12
C THR A 34 -49.23 22.09 -74.65
N ALA A 35 -48.06 22.19 -75.28
CA ALA A 35 -47.92 22.10 -76.75
C ALA A 35 -48.45 20.76 -77.31
N TYR A 36 -48.15 19.65 -76.64
CA TYR A 36 -48.65 18.32 -77.03
C TYR A 36 -50.17 18.22 -76.92
N ASN A 37 -50.76 18.79 -75.87
CA ASN A 37 -52.22 18.84 -75.69
C ASN A 37 -52.90 19.69 -76.77
N ASP A 38 -52.28 20.79 -77.19
CA ASP A 38 -52.79 21.61 -78.29
C ASP A 38 -52.67 20.89 -79.65
N GLY A 39 -51.56 20.20 -79.90
CA GLY A 39 -51.41 19.30 -81.06
C GLY A 39 -52.46 18.18 -81.08
N PHE A 40 -52.75 17.59 -79.92
CA PHE A 40 -53.81 16.58 -79.77
C PHE A 40 -55.20 17.15 -80.14
N LYS A 41 -55.52 18.37 -79.70
CA LYS A 41 -56.78 19.04 -80.10
C LYS A 41 -56.84 19.31 -81.60
N ALA A 42 -55.72 19.73 -82.21
CA ALA A 42 -55.64 19.98 -83.65
C ALA A 42 -55.87 18.70 -84.46
N VAL A 43 -55.25 17.59 -84.06
CA VAL A 43 -55.47 16.25 -84.63
C VAL A 43 -56.92 15.82 -84.46
N GLN A 44 -57.51 15.98 -83.27
CA GLN A 44 -58.92 15.65 -83.03
C GLN A 44 -59.86 16.46 -83.90
N MET A 45 -59.59 17.76 -84.10
CA MET A 45 -60.37 18.62 -84.98
C MET A 45 -60.30 18.14 -86.44
N GLN A 46 -59.10 17.81 -86.94
CA GLN A 46 -58.94 17.28 -88.30
C GLN A 46 -59.66 15.95 -88.49
N ILE A 47 -59.57 15.03 -87.51
CA ILE A 47 -60.33 13.77 -87.52
C ILE A 47 -61.83 14.02 -87.61
N ASN A 48 -62.36 14.93 -86.81
CA ASN A 48 -63.80 15.26 -86.82
C ASN A 48 -64.25 15.80 -88.19
N VAL A 49 -63.43 16.64 -88.84
CA VAL A 49 -63.75 17.18 -90.17
C VAL A 49 -63.68 16.09 -91.25
N ILE A 50 -62.64 15.23 -91.22
CA ILE A 50 -62.52 14.10 -92.13
C ILE A 50 -63.73 13.15 -91.98
N GLN A 51 -64.14 12.83 -90.75
CA GLN A 51 -65.34 12.01 -90.50
C GLN A 51 -66.61 12.64 -91.06
N ALA A 52 -66.78 13.97 -90.90
CA ALA A 52 -67.93 14.68 -91.45
C ALA A 52 -67.95 14.63 -92.99
N GLN A 53 -66.80 14.79 -93.63
CA GLN A 53 -66.68 14.72 -95.10
C GLN A 53 -66.86 13.30 -95.63
N ILE A 54 -66.32 12.28 -94.97
CA ILE A 54 -66.56 10.86 -95.31
C ILE A 54 -68.07 10.57 -95.26
N LYS A 55 -68.75 11.03 -94.21
CA LYS A 55 -70.21 10.86 -94.07
C LYS A 55 -70.97 11.57 -95.20
N GLN A 56 -70.57 12.78 -95.57
CA GLN A 56 -71.17 13.52 -96.69
C GLN A 56 -70.91 12.85 -98.04
N PHE A 57 -69.69 12.36 -98.26
CA PHE A 57 -69.26 11.69 -99.49
C PHE A 57 -70.10 10.44 -99.79
N PHE A 58 -70.20 9.52 -98.82
CA PHE A 58 -70.97 8.29 -98.98
C PHE A 58 -72.48 8.53 -98.97
N GLY A 59 -72.97 9.54 -98.24
CA GLY A 59 -74.40 9.83 -98.11
C GLY A 59 -75.04 10.53 -99.31
N ALA A 60 -74.33 11.45 -99.98
CA ALA A 60 -74.91 12.27 -101.04
C ALA A 60 -74.55 11.82 -102.46
N ILE A 61 -73.36 11.24 -102.65
CA ILE A 61 -72.80 11.02 -103.99
C ILE A 61 -72.91 9.55 -104.39
N GLY A 62 -72.47 8.62 -103.54
CA GLY A 62 -72.41 7.20 -103.90
C GLY A 62 -73.75 6.52 -104.22
N HIS A 63 -74.83 6.84 -103.51
CA HIS A 63 -76.16 6.27 -103.79
C HIS A 63 -76.86 6.97 -104.97
N SER A 64 -76.64 8.28 -105.09
CA SER A 64 -77.23 9.11 -106.15
C SER A 64 -76.69 8.74 -107.54
N THR A 65 -75.38 8.49 -107.68
CA THR A 65 -74.78 8.06 -108.95
C THR A 65 -75.31 6.71 -109.40
N GLN A 66 -75.46 5.75 -108.49
CA GLN A 66 -76.00 4.42 -108.81
C GLN A 66 -77.45 4.51 -109.28
N GLU A 67 -78.30 5.24 -108.56
CA GLU A 67 -79.69 5.47 -108.97
C GLU A 67 -79.80 6.19 -110.32
N MET A 68 -78.90 7.12 -110.63
CA MET A 68 -78.85 7.79 -111.93
C MET A 68 -78.51 6.81 -113.06
N ILE A 69 -77.55 5.91 -112.85
CA ILE A 69 -77.16 4.90 -113.84
C ILE A 69 -78.30 3.90 -114.10
N ASP A 70 -78.91 3.39 -113.03
CA ASP A 70 -79.98 2.39 -113.14
C ASP A 70 -81.23 2.94 -113.85
N ARG A 71 -81.43 4.26 -113.88
CA ARG A 71 -82.54 4.93 -114.58
C ARG A 71 -82.28 5.20 -116.07
N ILE A 72 -81.06 5.02 -116.57
CA ILE A 72 -80.72 5.28 -117.98
C ILE A 72 -81.59 4.45 -118.95
N PRO A 73 -81.80 3.13 -118.77
CA PRO A 73 -82.60 2.33 -119.71
C PRO A 73 -84.06 2.78 -119.80
N GLU A 74 -84.61 3.33 -118.71
CA GLU A 74 -86.01 3.75 -118.57
C GLU A 74 -86.24 5.24 -118.89
N ALA A 75 -85.19 5.98 -119.23
CA ALA A 75 -85.30 7.39 -119.55
C ALA A 75 -86.00 7.58 -120.91
N VAL A 76 -87.19 8.20 -120.89
CA VAL A 76 -88.00 8.48 -122.10
C VAL A 76 -87.96 9.96 -122.43
N ASP A 77 -87.84 10.29 -123.72
CA ASP A 77 -87.99 11.66 -124.20
C ASP A 77 -89.37 12.19 -123.85
N ALA A 78 -89.43 13.38 -123.25
CA ALA A 78 -90.69 14.04 -122.95
C ALA A 78 -91.39 14.44 -124.26
N ALA A 79 -92.29 13.59 -124.78
CA ALA A 79 -93.17 13.98 -125.87
C ALA A 79 -94.53 13.25 -125.85
N THR A 80 -95.58 14.05 -126.04
CA THR A 80 -96.93 13.69 -126.53
C THR A 80 -98.06 13.48 -125.50
N THR A 81 -98.62 14.59 -124.98
CA THR A 81 -100.08 14.77 -124.84
C THR A 81 -100.47 16.25 -125.06
N THR A 82 -100.91 16.56 -126.28
CA THR A 82 -102.00 17.48 -126.72
C THR A 82 -102.05 18.99 -126.31
N THR A 83 -102.11 19.84 -127.36
CA THR A 83 -102.88 21.10 -127.59
C THR A 83 -102.29 22.52 -127.28
N ILE A 84 -102.09 23.28 -128.39
CA ILE A 84 -102.46 24.69 -128.67
C ILE A 84 -101.43 25.86 -128.51
N THR A 85 -101.03 26.35 -129.69
CA THR A 85 -100.61 27.71 -130.17
C THR A 85 -99.31 28.41 -129.77
N THR A 86 -98.65 28.81 -130.87
CA THR A 86 -97.90 30.05 -131.19
C THR A 86 -96.43 30.23 -130.78
N THR A 87 -95.57 30.09 -131.81
CA THR A 87 -94.54 31.05 -132.30
C THR A 87 -93.54 31.58 -131.25
N THR A 88 -92.26 31.22 -131.27
CA THR A 88 -91.25 31.65 -132.26
C THR A 88 -90.05 30.67 -132.31
N ALA A 89 -89.38 30.64 -133.45
CA ALA A 89 -88.43 29.62 -133.87
C ALA A 89 -86.95 29.98 -133.62
N SER A 90 -86.14 28.92 -133.50
CA SER A 90 -84.79 28.73 -134.05
C SER A 90 -83.64 29.53 -133.41
N THR A 91 -82.49 28.93 -133.05
CA THR A 91 -81.64 28.10 -133.92
C THR A 91 -80.83 27.05 -133.16
N ALA A 92 -81.10 25.76 -133.41
CA ALA A 92 -80.19 24.66 -133.14
C ALA A 92 -80.04 23.80 -134.40
N LYS A 93 -78.79 23.49 -134.74
CA LYS A 93 -78.34 22.71 -135.89
C LYS A 93 -79.05 21.33 -135.92
N PRO A 94 -79.51 20.81 -137.07
CA PRO A 94 -80.29 19.57 -137.11
C PRO A 94 -79.42 18.38 -136.71
N ALA A 95 -79.91 17.57 -135.75
CA ALA A 95 -79.44 16.21 -135.56
C ALA A 95 -79.80 15.38 -136.80
N GLU A 96 -78.89 14.52 -137.26
CA GLU A 96 -79.10 13.65 -138.40
C GLU A 96 -80.36 12.77 -138.22
N PRO A 97 -81.13 12.51 -139.31
CA PRO A 97 -82.37 11.76 -139.24
C PRO A 97 -82.08 10.29 -138.86
N VAL A 98 -82.53 9.89 -137.68
CA VAL A 98 -82.47 8.51 -137.20
C VAL A 98 -83.41 7.68 -138.06
N VAL A 99 -82.86 6.77 -138.88
CA VAL A 99 -83.63 5.74 -139.58
C VAL A 99 -84.49 4.97 -138.57
N PRO A 100 -85.82 4.83 -138.76
CA PRO A 100 -86.67 4.11 -137.83
C PRO A 100 -86.23 2.65 -137.73
N LEU A 101 -85.84 2.24 -136.53
CA LEU A 101 -85.39 0.89 -136.22
C LEU A 101 -86.56 -0.10 -136.36
N THR A 102 -86.27 -1.31 -136.81
CA THR A 102 -87.22 -2.43 -136.75
C THR A 102 -87.46 -2.85 -135.30
N PRO A 103 -88.59 -3.51 -134.96
CA PRO A 103 -88.86 -3.99 -133.59
C PRO A 103 -87.76 -4.90 -133.02
N LEU A 104 -87.04 -5.63 -133.89
CA LEU A 104 -85.90 -6.46 -133.50
C LEU A 104 -84.66 -5.60 -133.19
N GLU A 105 -84.37 -4.58 -134.01
CA GLU A 105 -83.27 -3.64 -133.76
C GLU A 105 -83.52 -2.77 -132.51
N GLU A 106 -84.79 -2.42 -132.21
CA GLU A 106 -85.14 -1.71 -130.98
C GLU A 106 -84.95 -2.59 -129.73
N ALA A 107 -85.32 -3.87 -129.80
CA ALA A 107 -85.09 -4.82 -128.72
C ALA A 107 -83.59 -5.11 -128.51
N GLN A 108 -82.81 -5.21 -129.60
CA GLN A 108 -81.35 -5.37 -129.55
C GLN A 108 -80.67 -4.13 -128.96
N LEU A 109 -81.10 -2.92 -129.35
CA LEU A 109 -80.60 -1.67 -128.77
C LEU A 109 -80.92 -1.54 -127.28
N LYS A 110 -82.15 -1.89 -126.86
CA LYS A 110 -82.52 -1.92 -125.43
C LYS A 110 -81.67 -2.91 -124.63
N LEU A 111 -81.42 -4.09 -125.18
CA LEU A 111 -80.56 -5.09 -124.54
C LEU A 111 -79.10 -4.62 -124.44
N GLU A 112 -78.56 -3.98 -125.49
CA GLU A 112 -77.20 -3.45 -125.46
C GLU A 112 -77.06 -2.26 -124.50
N ILE A 113 -78.05 -1.35 -124.46
CA ILE A 113 -78.11 -0.28 -123.44
C ILE A 113 -78.12 -0.88 -122.04
N GLN A 114 -78.95 -1.90 -121.78
CA GLN A 114 -79.05 -2.52 -120.46
C GLN A 114 -77.74 -3.22 -120.05
N LYS A 115 -77.05 -3.87 -121.00
CA LYS A 115 -75.74 -4.48 -120.78
C LYS A 115 -74.69 -3.44 -120.42
N GLN A 116 -74.56 -2.38 -121.22
CA GLN A 116 -73.60 -1.29 -120.97
C GLN A 116 -73.88 -0.54 -119.66
N VAL A 117 -75.17 -0.34 -119.32
CA VAL A 117 -75.58 0.22 -118.02
C VAL A 117 -75.18 -0.71 -116.88
N SER A 118 -75.36 -2.03 -117.01
CA SER A 118 -74.93 -3.00 -116.00
C SER A 118 -73.41 -3.02 -115.80
N GLU A 119 -72.64 -2.94 -116.88
CA GLU A 119 -71.17 -2.85 -116.83
C GLU A 119 -70.72 -1.56 -116.12
N THR A 120 -71.35 -0.43 -116.46
CA THR A 120 -71.11 0.87 -115.80
C THR A 120 -71.47 0.82 -114.31
N SER A 121 -72.62 0.23 -113.95
CA SER A 121 -73.04 0.04 -112.55
C SER A 121 -72.03 -0.79 -111.76
N SER A 122 -71.48 -1.86 -112.35
CA SER A 122 -70.45 -2.66 -111.70
C SER A 122 -69.18 -1.86 -111.43
N LEU A 123 -68.73 -1.05 -112.38
CA LEU A 123 -67.54 -0.21 -112.22
C LEU A 123 -67.74 0.88 -111.15
N VAL A 124 -68.94 1.44 -111.03
CA VAL A 124 -69.29 2.39 -109.95
C VAL A 124 -69.36 1.73 -108.58
N ALA A 125 -69.78 0.45 -108.51
CA ALA A 125 -69.72 -0.32 -107.27
C ALA A 125 -68.25 -0.56 -106.83
N GLU A 126 -67.37 -0.90 -107.77
CA GLU A 126 -65.93 -1.05 -107.51
C GLU A 126 -65.29 0.25 -107.05
N LEU A 127 -65.59 1.39 -107.70
CA LEU A 127 -65.15 2.72 -107.25
C LEU A 127 -65.50 2.99 -105.78
N ARG A 128 -66.72 2.61 -105.36
CA ARG A 128 -67.16 2.78 -103.96
C ARG A 128 -66.40 1.87 -103.01
N GLN A 129 -66.06 0.65 -103.46
CA GLN A 129 -65.28 -0.30 -102.69
C GLN A 129 -63.84 0.20 -102.50
N ASP A 130 -63.22 0.75 -103.53
CA ASP A 130 -61.86 1.30 -103.48
C ASP A 130 -61.76 2.46 -102.49
N VAL A 131 -62.73 3.39 -102.53
CA VAL A 131 -62.78 4.49 -101.57
C VAL A 131 -62.99 3.97 -100.13
N SER A 132 -63.86 2.99 -99.94
CA SER A 132 -64.09 2.38 -98.63
C SER A 132 -62.83 1.69 -98.09
N ARG A 133 -62.14 0.96 -98.96
CA ARG A 133 -60.90 0.25 -98.65
C ARG A 133 -59.78 1.21 -98.27
N TYR A 134 -59.63 2.31 -99.00
CA TYR A 134 -58.68 3.37 -98.67
C TYR A 134 -58.90 3.92 -97.24
N PHE A 135 -60.16 4.12 -96.84
CA PHE A 135 -60.46 4.62 -95.49
C PHE A 135 -60.28 3.61 -94.36
N ILE A 136 -60.50 2.32 -94.63
CA ILE A 136 -60.32 1.26 -93.62
C ILE A 136 -58.85 0.91 -93.45
N GLU A 137 -58.11 0.80 -94.55
CA GLU A 137 -56.70 0.36 -94.54
C GLU A 137 -55.72 1.51 -94.27
N GLY A 138 -56.18 2.77 -94.32
CA GLY A 138 -55.47 3.94 -93.78
C GLY A 138 -54.21 4.38 -94.52
N ASN A 139 -53.72 3.61 -95.51
CA ASN A 139 -52.76 4.04 -96.52
C ASN A 139 -52.60 2.99 -97.62
N ALA A 140 -53.65 2.78 -98.43
CA ALA A 140 -53.60 1.83 -99.52
C ALA A 140 -53.20 2.54 -100.83
N SER A 141 -51.89 2.69 -101.05
CA SER A 141 -51.34 3.09 -102.36
C SER A 141 -51.88 2.21 -103.51
N GLN A 142 -52.32 0.99 -103.19
CA GLN A 142 -53.05 0.12 -104.11
C GLN A 142 -54.51 0.55 -104.34
N ALA A 143 -55.27 0.87 -103.29
CA ALA A 143 -56.66 1.32 -103.44
C ALA A 143 -56.78 2.63 -104.24
N LEU A 144 -55.78 3.52 -104.14
CA LEU A 144 -55.73 4.74 -104.96
C LEU A 144 -55.55 4.40 -106.45
N LYS A 145 -54.65 3.46 -106.77
CA LYS A 145 -54.44 3.00 -108.15
C LYS A 145 -55.67 2.27 -108.70
N ASP A 146 -56.31 1.46 -107.85
CA ASP A 146 -57.54 0.73 -108.20
C ASP A 146 -58.67 1.74 -108.50
N PHE A 147 -58.83 2.79 -107.67
CA PHE A 147 -59.77 3.89 -107.90
C PHE A 147 -59.52 4.62 -109.23
N ASP A 148 -58.29 5.08 -109.49
CA ASP A 148 -57.96 5.81 -110.73
C ASP A 148 -58.26 4.96 -111.99
N ASN A 149 -57.98 3.66 -111.91
CA ASN A 149 -58.24 2.71 -112.98
C ASN A 149 -59.74 2.49 -113.19
N HIS A 150 -60.50 2.20 -112.13
CA HIS A 150 -61.97 2.01 -112.24
C HIS A 150 -62.69 3.30 -112.64
N TYR A 151 -62.20 4.47 -112.22
CA TYR A 151 -62.72 5.77 -112.63
C TYR A 151 -62.56 5.97 -114.13
N SER A 152 -61.35 5.73 -114.64
CA SER A 152 -61.05 5.80 -116.07
C SER A 152 -61.85 4.80 -116.91
N GLN A 153 -62.06 3.58 -116.39
CA GLN A 153 -62.90 2.57 -117.05
C GLN A 153 -64.39 2.96 -117.05
N THR A 154 -64.88 3.56 -115.97
CA THR A 154 -66.27 4.03 -115.87
C THR A 154 -66.54 5.13 -116.90
N LEU A 155 -65.64 6.10 -117.06
CA LEU A 155 -65.76 7.14 -118.08
C LEU A 155 -65.78 6.54 -119.50
N LYS A 156 -64.92 5.57 -119.78
CA LYS A 156 -64.92 4.86 -121.07
C LYS A 156 -66.22 4.10 -121.33
N ALA A 157 -66.78 3.45 -120.31
CA ALA A 157 -68.07 2.76 -120.42
C ALA A 157 -69.22 3.74 -120.71
N LEU A 158 -69.20 4.92 -120.09
CA LEU A 158 -70.17 5.99 -120.39
C LEU A 158 -69.99 6.55 -121.81
N ASP A 159 -68.76 6.70 -122.30
CA ASP A 159 -68.48 7.10 -123.68
C ASP A 159 -69.00 6.06 -124.69
N GLN A 160 -68.74 4.77 -124.43
CA GLN A 160 -69.28 3.67 -125.26
C GLN A 160 -70.82 3.65 -125.26
N LEU A 161 -71.43 3.93 -124.11
CA LEU A 161 -72.89 4.05 -123.99
C LEU A 161 -73.42 5.21 -124.86
N LYS A 162 -72.69 6.32 -124.97
CA LYS A 162 -73.05 7.48 -125.83
C LYS A 162 -72.94 7.19 -127.33
N GLU A 163 -72.14 6.22 -127.75
CA GLU A 163 -72.02 5.80 -129.16
C GLU A 163 -73.28 5.05 -129.65
N LEU A 164 -74.11 4.55 -128.73
CA LEU A 164 -75.40 3.95 -129.05
C LEU A 164 -76.41 5.00 -129.53
N LYS A 165 -77.46 4.55 -130.23
CA LYS A 165 -78.57 5.41 -130.71
C LYS A 165 -79.51 5.81 -129.57
N LEU A 166 -79.00 6.60 -128.62
CA LEU A 166 -79.73 7.06 -127.44
C LEU A 166 -80.70 8.20 -127.75
N ASN A 167 -81.76 8.28 -126.94
CA ASN A 167 -82.68 9.41 -126.91
C ASN A 167 -82.10 10.59 -126.10
N THR A 168 -82.79 11.74 -126.11
CA THR A 168 -82.31 12.97 -125.45
C THR A 168 -82.30 12.83 -123.93
N ALA A 169 -83.32 12.21 -123.35
CA ALA A 169 -83.41 11.95 -121.92
C ALA A 169 -82.27 11.06 -121.41
N GLN A 170 -81.92 10.00 -122.15
CA GLN A 170 -80.82 9.09 -121.89
C GLN A 170 -79.47 9.81 -121.92
N ARG A 171 -79.22 10.63 -122.95
CA ARG A 171 -77.98 11.44 -123.02
C ARG A 171 -77.87 12.40 -121.84
N ASN A 172 -78.96 13.06 -121.45
CA ASN A 172 -78.98 13.96 -120.30
C ASN A 172 -78.71 13.21 -118.98
N GLN A 173 -79.27 11.99 -118.81
CA GLN A 173 -78.97 11.16 -117.64
C GLN A 173 -77.50 10.75 -117.59
N ILE A 174 -76.91 10.38 -118.73
CA ILE A 174 -75.47 10.09 -118.82
C ILE A 174 -74.63 11.32 -118.41
N THR A 175 -74.96 12.52 -118.91
CA THR A 175 -74.27 13.75 -118.50
C THR A 175 -74.39 13.99 -116.98
N ASN A 176 -75.55 13.72 -116.39
CA ASN A 176 -75.74 13.83 -114.93
C ASN A 176 -74.87 12.82 -114.17
N VAL A 177 -74.74 11.59 -114.68
CA VAL A 177 -73.84 10.56 -114.11
C VAL A 177 -72.39 11.02 -114.20
N GLU A 178 -71.94 11.57 -115.32
CA GLU A 178 -70.58 12.12 -115.47
C GLU A 178 -70.30 13.26 -114.49
N GLN A 179 -71.25 14.18 -114.33
CA GLN A 179 -71.15 15.25 -113.34
C GLN A 179 -71.08 14.69 -111.91
N SER A 180 -71.88 13.65 -111.62
CA SER A 180 -71.88 12.95 -110.34
C SER A 180 -70.55 12.23 -110.08
N LEU A 181 -69.96 11.58 -111.09
CA LEU A 181 -68.64 10.95 -111.02
C LEU A 181 -67.53 11.98 -110.79
N SER A 182 -67.56 13.13 -111.45
CA SER A 182 -66.61 14.22 -111.19
C SER A 182 -66.70 14.73 -109.73
N MET A 183 -67.90 14.73 -109.15
CA MET A 183 -68.09 15.04 -107.73
C MET A 183 -67.55 13.93 -106.80
N ILE A 184 -67.55 12.66 -107.22
CA ILE A 184 -66.88 11.55 -106.51
C ILE A 184 -65.37 11.75 -106.52
N ASP A 185 -64.78 12.04 -107.67
CA ASP A 185 -63.33 12.25 -107.79
C ASP A 185 -62.86 13.45 -106.93
N LEU A 186 -63.52 14.60 -107.08
CA LEU A 186 -63.24 15.80 -106.29
C LEU A 186 -63.46 15.58 -104.79
N GLY A 187 -64.51 14.84 -104.42
CA GLY A 187 -64.81 14.51 -103.03
C GLY A 187 -63.74 13.62 -102.41
N PHE A 188 -63.26 12.62 -103.15
CA PHE A 188 -62.22 11.70 -102.70
C PHE A 188 -60.86 12.41 -102.57
N GLU A 189 -60.50 13.24 -103.56
CA GLU A 189 -59.29 14.06 -103.52
C GLU A 189 -59.26 15.00 -102.30
N ASN A 190 -60.38 15.66 -102.00
CA ASN A 190 -60.48 16.54 -100.83
C ASN A 190 -60.25 15.81 -99.51
N ILE A 191 -60.79 14.60 -99.36
CA ILE A 191 -60.60 13.82 -98.14
C ILE A 191 -59.15 13.32 -98.04
N ARG A 192 -58.55 12.89 -99.15
CA ARG A 192 -57.13 12.50 -99.22
C ARG A 192 -56.21 13.64 -98.78
N ASN A 193 -56.38 14.83 -99.37
CA ASN A 193 -55.56 16.00 -99.04
C ASN A 193 -55.64 16.34 -97.54
N ARG A 194 -56.80 16.14 -96.92
CA ARG A 194 -56.97 16.31 -95.47
C ARG A 194 -56.37 15.19 -94.63
N GLN A 195 -56.36 13.95 -95.13
CA GLN A 195 -55.63 12.86 -94.46
C GLN A 195 -54.12 13.10 -94.49
N ASP A 196 -53.58 13.62 -95.60
CA ASP A 196 -52.17 14.01 -95.68
C ASP A 196 -51.87 15.18 -94.73
N GLU A 197 -52.77 16.17 -94.64
CA GLU A 197 -52.67 17.26 -93.68
C GLU A 197 -52.71 16.75 -92.23
N LEU A 198 -53.61 15.81 -91.91
CA LEU A 198 -53.69 15.16 -90.61
C LEU A 198 -52.37 14.43 -90.26
N ALA A 199 -51.82 13.68 -91.20
CA ALA A 199 -50.55 12.97 -91.01
C ALA A 199 -49.40 13.96 -90.75
N ARG A 200 -49.36 15.07 -91.48
CA ARG A 200 -48.38 16.14 -91.28
C ARG A 200 -48.54 16.81 -89.92
N VAL A 201 -49.75 17.22 -89.53
CA VAL A 201 -50.03 17.86 -88.23
C VAL A 201 -49.68 16.92 -87.09
N LYS A 202 -49.99 15.63 -87.20
CA LYS A 202 -49.59 14.63 -86.21
C LYS A 202 -48.06 14.53 -86.09
N ALA A 203 -47.35 14.41 -87.21
CA ALA A 203 -45.89 14.32 -87.21
C ALA A 203 -45.21 15.57 -86.64
N GLU A 204 -45.65 16.76 -87.08
CA GLU A 204 -45.05 18.05 -86.69
C GLU A 204 -45.40 18.46 -85.25
N GLN A 205 -46.63 18.22 -84.79
CA GLN A 205 -47.10 18.75 -83.49
C GLN A 205 -47.19 17.71 -82.39
N MET A 206 -47.43 16.44 -82.71
CA MET A 206 -47.53 15.39 -81.70
C MET A 206 -46.26 14.55 -81.59
N ASP A 207 -45.77 13.99 -82.69
CA ASP A 207 -44.63 13.07 -82.66
C ASP A 207 -43.36 13.81 -82.20
N ALA A 208 -43.06 14.98 -82.76
CA ALA A 208 -41.91 15.81 -82.36
C ALA A 208 -41.98 16.24 -80.88
N THR A 209 -43.11 16.79 -80.45
CA THR A 209 -43.32 17.20 -79.05
C THR A 209 -43.31 16.02 -78.09
N GLY A 210 -43.79 14.85 -78.53
CA GLY A 210 -43.78 13.61 -77.76
C GLY A 210 -42.37 13.06 -77.54
N ASP A 211 -41.52 13.11 -78.57
CA ASP A 211 -40.10 12.73 -78.47
C ASP A 211 -39.33 13.67 -77.54
N GLU A 212 -39.60 14.98 -77.62
CA GLU A 212 -39.00 15.97 -76.72
C GLU A 212 -39.44 15.76 -75.26
N LEU A 213 -40.73 15.55 -75.01
CA LEU A 213 -41.27 15.18 -73.69
C LEU A 213 -40.60 13.92 -73.14
N ARG A 214 -40.45 12.88 -73.96
CA ARG A 214 -39.81 11.62 -73.57
C ARG A 214 -38.35 11.85 -73.18
N THR A 215 -37.65 12.69 -73.92
CA THR A 215 -36.26 13.06 -73.64
C THR A 215 -36.16 13.81 -72.31
N LEU A 216 -36.94 14.87 -72.12
CA LEU A 216 -36.96 15.66 -70.88
C LEU A 216 -37.33 14.82 -69.64
N LEU A 217 -38.29 13.90 -69.78
CA LEU A 217 -38.67 12.97 -68.71
C LEU A 217 -37.55 11.98 -68.38
N GLY A 218 -36.88 11.44 -69.40
CA GLY A 218 -35.72 10.55 -69.22
C GLY A 218 -34.58 11.25 -68.48
N ASP A 219 -34.32 12.49 -68.86
CA ASP A 219 -33.34 13.39 -68.26
C ASP A 219 -33.64 13.73 -66.79
N LEU A 220 -34.90 14.06 -66.49
CA LEU A 220 -35.36 14.34 -65.13
C LEU A 220 -35.22 13.08 -64.25
N SER A 221 -35.61 11.91 -64.78
CA SER A 221 -35.48 10.62 -64.08
C SER A 221 -34.03 10.25 -63.82
N ALA A 222 -33.15 10.41 -64.81
CA ALA A 222 -31.71 10.15 -64.68
C ALA A 222 -31.06 11.06 -63.64
N SER A 223 -31.43 12.35 -63.61
CA SER A 223 -30.96 13.29 -62.60
C SER A 223 -31.35 12.83 -61.18
N VAL A 224 -32.62 12.47 -60.95
CA VAL A 224 -33.09 11.99 -59.63
C VAL A 224 -32.34 10.73 -59.19
N ARG A 225 -32.12 9.79 -60.13
CA ARG A 225 -31.39 8.55 -59.85
C ARG A 225 -29.92 8.82 -59.46
N SER A 226 -29.25 9.72 -60.15
CA SER A 226 -27.85 10.08 -59.87
C SER A 226 -27.67 10.61 -58.44
N ASP A 227 -28.55 11.50 -57.98
CA ASP A 227 -28.48 12.03 -56.61
C ASP A 227 -28.75 10.94 -55.57
N TYR A 228 -29.73 10.07 -55.83
CA TYR A 228 -30.03 8.96 -54.92
C TYR A 228 -28.82 8.02 -54.78
N GLU A 229 -28.13 7.70 -55.88
CA GLU A 229 -26.91 6.89 -55.86
C GLU A 229 -25.74 7.61 -55.14
N ALA A 230 -25.61 8.93 -55.29
CA ALA A 230 -24.60 9.73 -54.60
C ALA A 230 -24.86 9.80 -53.08
N GLU A 231 -26.12 10.04 -52.68
CA GLU A 231 -26.53 10.08 -51.27
C GLU A 231 -26.40 8.70 -50.60
N GLN A 232 -26.73 7.63 -51.32
CA GLN A 232 -26.52 6.25 -50.84
C GLN A 232 -25.04 5.95 -50.60
N LYS A 233 -24.14 6.36 -51.51
CA LYS A 233 -22.68 6.22 -51.33
C LYS A 233 -22.18 7.06 -50.14
N ALA A 234 -22.64 8.30 -50.00
CA ALA A 234 -22.29 9.16 -48.86
C ALA A 234 -22.74 8.54 -47.53
N SER A 235 -23.95 7.97 -47.48
CA SER A 235 -24.49 7.28 -46.31
C SER A 235 -23.67 6.02 -45.95
N GLN A 236 -23.24 5.23 -46.94
CA GLN A 236 -22.35 4.08 -46.71
C GLN A 236 -20.97 4.47 -46.18
N LEU A 237 -20.38 5.56 -46.69
CA LEU A 237 -19.11 6.10 -46.19
C LEU A 237 -19.25 6.59 -44.74
N LEU A 238 -20.34 7.28 -44.42
CA LEU A 238 -20.63 7.74 -43.05
C LEU A 238 -20.77 6.55 -42.09
N ALA A 239 -21.53 5.51 -42.48
CA ALA A 239 -21.71 4.31 -41.68
C ALA A 239 -20.38 3.58 -41.43
N ARG A 240 -19.53 3.44 -42.45
CA ARG A 240 -18.21 2.80 -42.34
C ARG A 240 -17.25 3.61 -41.45
N ASN A 241 -17.27 4.94 -41.55
CA ASN A 241 -16.48 5.82 -40.69
C ASN A 241 -16.94 5.73 -39.23
N LEU A 242 -18.25 5.72 -38.97
CA LEU A 242 -18.81 5.52 -37.64
C LEU A 242 -18.39 4.17 -37.04
N GLN A 243 -18.46 3.09 -37.82
CA GLN A 243 -18.00 1.77 -37.39
C GLN A 243 -16.50 1.76 -37.02
N THR A 244 -15.67 2.42 -37.83
CA THR A 244 -14.22 2.49 -37.59
C THR A 244 -13.91 3.28 -36.32
N VAL A 245 -14.55 4.43 -36.12
CA VAL A 245 -14.41 5.23 -34.89
C VAL A 245 -14.86 4.43 -33.68
N GLN A 246 -15.96 3.67 -33.78
CA GLN A 246 -16.46 2.83 -32.69
C GLN A 246 -15.44 1.76 -32.28
N ILE A 247 -14.80 1.09 -33.23
CA ILE A 247 -13.74 0.10 -32.98
C ILE A 247 -12.52 0.75 -32.31
N ILE A 248 -12.08 1.92 -32.79
CA ILE A 248 -10.94 2.65 -32.19
C ILE A 248 -11.24 3.04 -30.74
N VAL A 249 -12.44 3.56 -30.47
CA VAL A 249 -12.86 3.91 -29.10
C VAL A 249 -12.91 2.67 -28.21
N LEU A 250 -13.43 1.54 -28.70
CA LEU A 250 -13.46 0.28 -27.94
C LEU A 250 -12.05 -0.23 -27.62
N ALA A 251 -11.15 -0.20 -28.60
CA ALA A 251 -9.76 -0.62 -28.43
C ALA A 251 -9.00 0.31 -27.44
N ALA A 252 -9.22 1.62 -27.52
CA ALA A 252 -8.67 2.58 -26.58
C ALA A 252 -9.20 2.36 -25.15
N ALA A 253 -10.51 2.12 -25.00
CA ALA A 253 -11.11 1.81 -23.70
C ALA A 253 -10.56 0.51 -23.09
N LEU A 254 -10.38 -0.53 -23.90
CA LEU A 254 -9.71 -1.77 -23.49
C LEU A 254 -8.26 -1.54 -23.07
N GLY A 255 -7.51 -0.75 -23.84
CA GLY A 255 -6.12 -0.40 -23.53
C GLY A 255 -5.99 0.38 -22.23
N VAL A 256 -6.84 1.38 -22.01
CA VAL A 256 -6.89 2.15 -20.75
C VAL A 256 -7.29 1.23 -19.60
N GLY A 257 -8.32 0.39 -19.77
CA GLY A 257 -8.76 -0.56 -18.76
C GLY A 257 -7.65 -1.53 -18.33
N LEU A 258 -6.91 -2.11 -19.29
CA LEU A 258 -5.76 -2.98 -19.00
C LEU A 258 -4.63 -2.22 -18.29
N ALA A 259 -4.30 -1.01 -18.76
CA ALA A 259 -3.24 -0.20 -18.18
C ALA A 259 -3.57 0.22 -16.73
N SER A 260 -4.80 0.69 -16.49
CA SER A 260 -5.29 1.03 -15.15
C SER A 260 -5.33 -0.19 -14.23
N GLY A 261 -5.79 -1.35 -14.73
CA GLY A 261 -5.80 -2.60 -13.97
C GLY A 261 -4.40 -3.06 -13.57
N LEU A 262 -3.43 -3.02 -14.50
CA LEU A 262 -2.04 -3.37 -14.21
C LEU A 262 -1.37 -2.35 -13.26
N ALA A 263 -1.69 -1.06 -13.40
CA ALA A 263 -1.19 -0.01 -12.51
C ALA A 263 -1.70 -0.21 -11.08
N LEU A 264 -3.01 -0.42 -10.89
CA LEU A 264 -3.62 -0.72 -9.58
C LEU A 264 -3.07 -2.01 -8.97
N ALA A 265 -2.94 -3.06 -9.77
CA ALA A 265 -2.37 -4.33 -9.30
C ALA A 265 -0.93 -4.13 -8.79
N ARG A 266 -0.12 -3.30 -9.45
CA ARG A 266 1.25 -3.02 -9.00
C ARG A 266 1.30 -2.07 -7.80
N SER A 267 0.43 -1.05 -7.75
CA SER A 267 0.40 -0.08 -6.65
C SER A 267 -0.04 -0.71 -5.33
N ILE A 268 -0.87 -1.75 -5.37
CA ILE A 268 -1.34 -2.47 -4.18
C ILE A 268 -0.41 -3.64 -3.84
N ARG A 269 -0.05 -4.48 -4.82
CA ARG A 269 0.71 -5.72 -4.56
C ARG A 269 2.07 -5.45 -3.94
N ASN A 270 2.85 -4.53 -4.53
CA ASN A 270 4.24 -4.38 -4.14
C ASN A 270 4.42 -3.88 -2.69
N PRO A 271 3.67 -2.85 -2.22
CA PRO A 271 3.73 -2.47 -0.81
C PRO A 271 3.22 -3.55 0.13
N LEU A 272 2.16 -4.28 -0.22
CA LEU A 272 1.64 -5.37 0.61
C LEU A 272 2.65 -6.53 0.76
N VAL A 273 3.37 -6.88 -0.32
CA VAL A 273 4.44 -7.89 -0.25
C VAL A 273 5.57 -7.44 0.69
N ARG A 274 5.98 -6.16 0.63
CA ARG A 274 6.99 -5.60 1.55
C ARG A 274 6.52 -5.58 3.00
N LEU A 275 5.26 -5.20 3.22
CA LEU A 275 4.65 -5.19 4.55
C LEU A 275 4.59 -6.60 5.13
N ALA A 276 4.20 -7.59 4.33
CA ALA A 276 4.17 -8.99 4.73
C ALA A 276 5.58 -9.54 5.02
N SER A 277 6.59 -9.21 4.20
CA SER A 277 7.97 -9.64 4.45
C SER A 277 8.55 -9.03 5.73
N SER A 278 8.34 -7.74 5.97
CA SER A 278 8.81 -7.10 7.21
C SER A 278 8.05 -7.61 8.43
N ALA A 279 6.73 -7.82 8.33
CA ALA A 279 5.95 -8.42 9.43
C ALA A 279 6.45 -9.82 9.77
N ARG A 280 6.79 -10.62 8.76
CA ARG A 280 7.39 -11.94 8.93
C ARG A 280 8.77 -11.86 9.58
N GLN A 281 9.61 -10.91 9.16
CA GLN A 281 10.92 -10.68 9.78
C GLN A 281 10.79 -10.31 11.26
N ILE A 282 9.87 -9.41 11.62
CA ILE A 282 9.61 -9.07 13.02
C ILE A 282 9.16 -10.30 13.81
N ALA A 283 8.20 -11.06 13.29
CA ALA A 283 7.60 -12.17 14.01
C ALA A 283 8.54 -13.39 14.15
N GLU A 284 9.19 -13.79 13.06
CA GLU A 284 10.00 -15.01 13.01
C GLU A 284 11.45 -14.78 13.45
N VAL A 285 11.98 -13.55 13.30
CA VAL A 285 13.39 -13.25 13.59
C VAL A 285 13.51 -12.34 14.81
N ASP A 286 13.03 -11.10 14.74
CA ASP A 286 13.33 -10.10 15.79
C ASP A 286 12.69 -10.45 17.14
N LEU A 287 11.40 -10.79 17.16
CA LEU A 287 10.68 -11.18 18.37
C LEU A 287 11.16 -12.54 18.90
N ALA A 288 11.46 -13.48 18.01
CA ALA A 288 12.01 -14.77 18.40
C ALA A 288 13.37 -14.61 19.09
N HIS A 289 14.26 -13.80 18.51
CA HIS A 289 15.57 -13.48 19.09
C HIS A 289 15.42 -12.74 20.43
N LEU A 290 14.52 -11.76 20.52
CA LEU A 290 14.23 -11.07 21.78
C LEU A 290 13.75 -12.05 22.87
N VAL A 291 12.88 -13.00 22.54
CA VAL A 291 12.42 -14.03 23.49
C VAL A 291 13.55 -14.93 23.94
N ASP A 292 14.41 -15.38 23.03
CA ASP A 292 15.55 -16.23 23.39
C ASP A 292 16.57 -15.49 24.25
N GLU A 293 16.83 -14.22 23.96
CA GLU A 293 17.70 -13.38 24.79
C GLU A 293 17.09 -13.11 26.18
N MET A 294 15.78 -12.91 26.28
CA MET A 294 15.09 -12.84 27.57
C MET A 294 15.20 -14.16 28.36
N ARG A 295 15.17 -15.32 27.69
CA ARG A 295 15.36 -16.63 28.35
C ARG A 295 16.80 -16.81 28.85
N LEU A 296 17.79 -16.33 28.11
CA LEU A 296 19.20 -16.35 28.54
C LEU A 296 19.41 -15.42 29.74
N MET A 297 18.82 -14.22 29.71
CA MET A 297 18.80 -13.30 30.84
C MET A 297 18.16 -13.92 32.08
N ALA A 298 17.02 -14.61 31.93
CA ALA A 298 16.35 -15.30 33.03
C ALA A 298 17.19 -16.44 33.64
N ARG A 299 18.18 -16.96 32.89
CA ARG A 299 19.17 -17.95 33.37
C ARG A 299 20.45 -17.30 33.91
N GLY A 300 20.52 -15.97 33.93
CA GLY A 300 21.64 -15.20 34.49
C GLY A 300 22.73 -14.80 33.49
N ASP A 301 22.57 -15.06 32.19
CA ASP A 301 23.49 -14.54 31.18
C ASP A 301 23.13 -13.11 30.81
N LEU A 302 23.88 -12.15 31.35
CA LEU A 302 23.66 -10.72 31.17
C LEU A 302 24.62 -10.08 30.16
N THR A 303 25.31 -10.89 29.37
CA THR A 303 26.35 -10.41 28.44
C THR A 303 25.83 -10.06 27.05
N ARG A 304 24.58 -10.45 26.77
CA ARG A 304 23.96 -10.35 25.45
C ARG A 304 23.22 -9.02 25.25
N SER A 305 23.13 -8.59 23.99
CA SER A 305 22.37 -7.39 23.58
C SER A 305 21.40 -7.75 22.47
N VAL A 306 20.24 -7.10 22.46
CA VAL A 306 19.22 -7.27 21.41
C VAL A 306 19.25 -6.05 20.49
N GLU A 307 19.38 -6.30 19.19
CA GLU A 307 19.22 -5.32 18.13
C GLU A 307 18.10 -5.79 17.20
N ILE A 308 17.12 -4.93 16.93
CA ILE A 308 15.98 -5.24 16.06
C ILE A 308 16.39 -4.85 14.63
N ALA A 309 16.44 -5.84 13.73
CA ALA A 309 17.00 -5.66 12.38
C ALA A 309 15.96 -5.21 11.34
N SER A 310 14.68 -5.14 11.70
CA SER A 310 13.61 -4.73 10.80
C SER A 310 13.78 -3.29 10.31
N LEU A 311 13.83 -3.14 8.98
CA LEU A 311 13.97 -1.87 8.28
C LEU A 311 12.62 -1.16 8.13
N GLU A 312 12.67 0.16 8.21
CA GLU A 312 11.52 1.02 7.99
C GLU A 312 10.98 0.89 6.56
N LEU A 313 9.65 0.81 6.43
CA LEU A 313 8.98 0.70 5.13
C LEU A 313 8.78 2.11 4.52
N PRO A 314 9.17 2.35 3.26
CA PRO A 314 8.94 3.64 2.63
C PRO A 314 7.44 3.86 2.35
N VAL A 315 6.87 4.89 2.96
CA VAL A 315 5.48 5.30 2.77
C VAL A 315 5.36 6.04 1.43
N THR A 316 4.94 5.31 0.40
CA THR A 316 4.88 5.81 -0.99
C THR A 316 3.47 6.16 -1.47
N SER A 317 2.44 5.80 -0.69
CA SER A 317 1.04 6.10 -0.98
C SER A 317 0.38 6.82 0.19
N GLN A 318 -0.69 7.58 -0.09
CA GLN A 318 -1.53 8.24 0.92
C GLN A 318 -2.86 7.50 1.17
N ASP A 319 -3.04 6.34 0.54
CA ASP A 319 -4.21 5.48 0.69
C ASP A 319 -4.15 4.60 1.96
N GLU A 320 -5.06 3.63 2.05
CA GLU A 320 -5.11 2.65 3.13
C GLU A 320 -3.80 1.86 3.27
N VAL A 321 -3.12 1.56 2.15
CA VAL A 321 -1.84 0.84 2.16
C VAL A 321 -0.73 1.71 2.74
N GLY A 322 -0.72 3.01 2.39
CA GLY A 322 0.15 4.00 3.02
C GLY A 322 -0.06 4.13 4.52
N ARG A 323 -1.32 4.19 4.96
CA ARG A 323 -1.67 4.23 6.39
C ARG A 323 -1.24 2.96 7.13
N MET A 324 -1.36 1.78 6.51
CA MET A 324 -0.84 0.52 7.07
C MET A 324 0.69 0.55 7.23
N ALA A 325 1.41 1.07 6.23
CA ALA A 325 2.87 1.20 6.32
C ALA A 325 3.28 2.15 7.46
N GLN A 326 2.58 3.27 7.65
CA GLN A 326 2.84 4.17 8.78
C GLN A 326 2.61 3.51 10.14
N ALA A 327 1.47 2.81 10.31
CA ALA A 327 1.19 2.09 11.54
C ALA A 327 2.24 0.99 11.81
N PHE A 328 2.71 0.32 10.75
CA PHE A 328 3.77 -0.68 10.85
C PHE A 328 5.11 -0.07 11.27
N ASN A 329 5.50 1.07 10.70
CA ASN A 329 6.73 1.77 11.11
C ASN A 329 6.66 2.20 12.58
N GLN A 330 5.52 2.73 13.04
CA GLN A 330 5.34 3.05 14.46
C GLN A 330 5.49 1.81 15.36
N MET A 331 4.99 0.65 14.94
CA MET A 331 5.20 -0.60 15.66
C MET A 331 6.69 -0.98 15.70
N ASN A 332 7.40 -0.85 14.58
CA ASN A 332 8.83 -1.12 14.48
C ASN A 332 9.65 -0.20 15.40
N ASP A 333 9.35 1.10 15.44
CA ASP A 333 10.00 2.06 16.33
C ASP A 333 9.84 1.66 17.80
N ARG A 334 8.63 1.23 18.20
CA ARG A 334 8.37 0.74 19.56
C ARG A 334 9.13 -0.54 19.87
N LEU A 335 9.29 -1.45 18.90
CA LEU A 335 10.09 -2.65 19.06
C LEU A 335 11.58 -2.33 19.22
N GLN A 336 12.12 -1.41 18.43
CA GLN A 336 13.50 -0.93 18.57
C GLN A 336 13.73 -0.28 19.94
N GLU A 337 12.78 0.53 20.41
CA GLU A 337 12.79 1.12 21.74
C GLU A 337 12.85 0.03 22.84
N ILE A 338 12.05 -1.03 22.71
CA ILE A 338 12.10 -2.19 23.63
C ILE A 338 13.48 -2.84 23.64
N GLY A 339 14.09 -3.08 22.46
CA GLY A 339 15.45 -3.65 22.38
C GLY A 339 16.52 -2.79 23.06
N ARG A 340 16.41 -1.46 22.92
CA ARG A 340 17.32 -0.51 23.58
C ARG A 340 17.14 -0.53 25.10
N VAL A 341 15.89 -0.48 25.59
CA VAL A 341 15.57 -0.53 27.03
C VAL A 341 16.00 -1.87 27.65
N PHE A 342 15.83 -2.98 26.94
CA PHE A 342 16.30 -4.29 27.37
C PHE A 342 17.83 -4.32 27.53
N SER A 343 18.58 -3.77 26.57
CA SER A 343 20.04 -3.69 26.65
C SER A 343 20.51 -2.82 27.82
N GLU A 344 19.79 -1.74 28.13
CA GLU A 344 20.07 -0.88 29.28
C GLU A 344 19.79 -1.59 30.62
N LEU A 345 18.66 -2.29 30.71
CA LEU A 345 18.30 -3.16 31.84
C LEU A 345 19.42 -4.18 32.12
N ASN A 346 19.93 -4.84 31.07
CA ASN A 346 20.95 -5.88 31.20
C ASN A 346 22.27 -5.35 31.76
N ARG A 347 22.70 -4.17 31.30
CA ARG A 347 23.89 -3.47 31.82
C ARG A 347 23.73 -3.05 33.28
N ASN A 348 22.55 -2.53 33.65
CA ASN A 348 22.27 -2.10 35.01
C ASN A 348 22.24 -3.30 35.97
N LEU A 349 21.61 -4.41 35.56
CA LEU A 349 21.57 -5.64 36.36
C LEU A 349 22.98 -6.24 36.52
N SER A 350 23.78 -6.27 35.44
CA SER A 350 25.18 -6.71 35.51
C SER A 350 26.02 -5.89 36.49
N ARG A 351 25.81 -4.56 36.52
CA ARG A 351 26.49 -3.66 37.46
C ARG A 351 26.09 -3.96 38.90
N ALA A 352 24.78 -4.13 39.16
CA ALA A 352 24.27 -4.45 40.48
C ALA A 352 24.80 -5.79 41.01
N ILE A 353 24.84 -6.84 40.16
CA ILE A 353 25.42 -8.13 40.55
C ILE A 353 26.90 -8.01 40.88
N ARG A 354 27.66 -7.22 40.10
CA ARG A 354 29.08 -6.97 40.38
C ARG A 354 29.28 -6.24 41.72
N GLU A 355 28.45 -5.25 42.01
CA GLU A 355 28.48 -4.52 43.28
C GLU A 355 28.18 -5.45 44.47
N VAL A 356 27.14 -6.29 44.36
CA VAL A 356 26.84 -7.31 45.38
C VAL A 356 28.00 -8.29 45.58
N ALA A 357 28.65 -8.74 44.50
CA ALA A 357 29.81 -9.63 44.59
C ALA A 357 31.01 -8.97 45.29
N LEU A 358 31.27 -7.69 45.02
CA LEU A 358 32.29 -6.91 45.72
C LEU A 358 31.94 -6.75 47.21
N SER A 359 30.72 -6.35 47.53
CA SER A 359 30.27 -6.22 48.93
C SER A 359 30.32 -7.55 49.69
N ALA A 360 30.01 -8.68 49.04
CA ALA A 360 30.14 -10.00 49.65
C ALA A 360 31.62 -10.35 49.95
N THR A 361 32.54 -9.93 49.07
CA THR A 361 33.99 -10.10 49.29
C THR A 361 34.48 -9.25 50.46
N ASP A 362 34.08 -7.98 50.51
CA ASP A 362 34.40 -7.07 51.61
C ASP A 362 33.82 -7.57 52.94
N LEU A 363 32.59 -8.10 52.93
CA LEU A 363 31.97 -8.73 54.10
C LEU A 363 32.73 -9.97 54.55
N GLY A 364 33.23 -10.79 53.61
CA GLY A 364 34.09 -11.94 53.92
C GLY A 364 35.39 -11.51 54.61
N ALA A 365 36.05 -10.46 54.09
CA ALA A 365 37.25 -9.90 54.70
C ALA A 365 36.98 -9.30 56.10
N ALA A 366 35.88 -8.57 56.26
CA ALA A 366 35.45 -8.01 57.54
C ALA A 366 35.12 -9.13 58.56
N SER A 367 34.52 -10.23 58.11
CA SER A 367 34.22 -11.39 58.96
C SER A 367 35.50 -12.06 59.46
N LEU A 368 36.52 -12.22 58.61
CA LEU A 368 37.84 -12.73 59.01
C LEU A 368 38.54 -11.80 60.02
N GLN A 369 38.46 -10.48 59.82
CA GLN A 369 38.98 -9.52 60.79
C GLN A 369 38.25 -9.61 62.14
N LEU A 370 36.93 -9.78 62.11
CA LEU A 370 36.12 -9.95 63.32
C LEU A 370 36.47 -11.25 64.06
N GLU A 371 36.69 -12.35 63.34
CA GLU A 371 37.16 -13.61 63.90
C GLU A 371 38.50 -13.42 64.63
N GLN A 372 39.48 -12.78 63.99
CA GLN A 372 40.77 -12.47 64.59
C GLN A 372 40.63 -11.58 65.84
N ALA A 373 39.81 -10.53 65.77
CA ALA A 373 39.52 -9.66 66.91
C ALA A 373 38.85 -10.42 68.05
N SER A 374 37.92 -11.34 67.74
CA SER A 374 37.25 -12.19 68.72
C SER A 374 38.22 -13.16 69.40
N MET A 375 39.12 -13.79 68.64
CA MET A 375 40.20 -14.63 69.19
C MET A 375 41.12 -13.82 70.12
N GLY A 376 41.53 -12.62 69.69
CA GLY A 376 42.35 -11.72 70.50
C GLY A 376 41.64 -11.30 71.80
N ALA A 377 40.34 -10.99 71.73
CA ALA A 377 39.54 -10.68 72.90
C ALA A 377 39.43 -11.87 73.85
N SER A 378 39.19 -13.08 73.33
CA SER A 378 39.12 -14.32 74.13
C SER A 378 40.44 -14.58 74.87
N GLN A 379 41.58 -14.43 74.20
CA GLN A 379 42.90 -14.53 74.82
C GLN A 379 43.10 -13.48 75.92
N ALA A 380 42.74 -12.22 75.67
CA ALA A 380 42.83 -11.16 76.66
C ALA A 380 41.94 -11.44 77.89
N THR A 381 40.71 -11.94 77.70
CA THR A 381 39.83 -12.36 78.79
C THR A 381 40.44 -13.52 79.60
N GLY A 382 41.11 -14.48 78.95
CA GLY A 382 41.85 -15.55 79.62
C GLY A 382 43.02 -15.03 80.48
N GLN A 383 43.77 -14.05 79.96
CA GLN A 383 44.83 -13.37 80.72
C GLN A 383 44.27 -12.61 81.91
N ILE A 384 43.19 -11.84 81.73
CA ILE A 384 42.51 -11.13 82.82
C ILE A 384 42.07 -12.10 83.91
N THR A 385 41.50 -13.25 83.55
CA THR A 385 41.10 -14.29 84.50
C THR A 385 42.30 -14.78 85.32
N THR A 386 43.44 -15.00 84.67
CA THR A 386 44.69 -15.39 85.34
C THR A 386 45.18 -14.31 86.30
N THR A 387 45.16 -13.04 85.88
CA THR A 387 45.52 -11.90 86.72
C THR A 387 44.59 -11.77 87.92
N ILE A 388 43.27 -11.94 87.72
CA ILE A 388 42.29 -11.95 88.82
C ILE A 388 42.62 -13.05 89.83
N GLN A 389 42.98 -14.26 89.38
CA GLN A 389 43.41 -15.34 90.27
C GLN A 389 44.72 -15.04 91.00
N GLN A 390 45.67 -14.35 90.36
CA GLN A 390 46.90 -13.90 91.02
C GLN A 390 46.61 -12.83 92.07
N VAL A 391 45.77 -11.84 91.74
CA VAL A 391 45.34 -10.80 92.69
C VAL A 391 44.59 -11.43 93.88
N ALA A 392 43.69 -12.38 93.63
CA ALA A 392 42.98 -13.09 94.69
C ALA A 392 43.93 -13.89 95.60
N ARG A 393 44.93 -14.58 95.02
CA ARG A 393 45.97 -15.26 95.79
C ARG A 393 46.82 -14.28 96.61
N GLY A 394 47.28 -13.19 96.01
CA GLY A 394 48.05 -12.16 96.70
C GLY A 394 47.24 -11.48 97.82
N ALA A 395 45.94 -11.24 97.61
CA ALA A 395 45.05 -10.73 98.65
C ALA A 395 44.89 -11.72 99.82
N ALA A 396 44.82 -13.03 99.54
CA ALA A 396 44.76 -14.06 100.57
C ALA A 396 46.08 -14.17 101.36
N GLU A 397 47.23 -14.14 100.68
CA GLU A 397 48.56 -14.11 101.30
C GLU A 397 48.73 -12.86 102.18
N GLN A 398 48.28 -11.69 101.69
CA GLN A 398 48.31 -10.45 102.45
C GLN A 398 47.41 -10.51 103.70
N ALA A 399 46.25 -11.17 103.62
CA ALA A 399 45.38 -11.38 104.77
C ALA A 399 46.04 -12.31 105.81
N ASP A 400 46.73 -13.36 105.38
CA ASP A 400 47.48 -14.25 106.28
C ASP A 400 48.63 -13.51 106.97
N GLU A 401 49.41 -12.72 106.22
CA GLU A 401 50.49 -11.90 106.79
C GLU A 401 49.95 -10.86 107.77
N SER A 402 48.79 -10.26 107.49
CA SER A 402 48.12 -9.35 108.42
C SER A 402 47.75 -10.03 109.73
N ASN A 403 47.28 -11.29 109.69
CA ASN A 403 47.04 -12.10 110.89
C ASN A 403 48.33 -12.40 111.66
N ARG A 404 49.43 -12.70 110.96
CA ARG A 404 50.75 -12.91 111.59
C ARG A 404 51.27 -11.64 112.26
N ILE A 405 51.10 -10.48 111.63
CA ILE A 405 51.42 -9.17 112.23
C ILE A 405 50.57 -8.93 113.48
N ALA A 406 49.26 -9.22 113.43
CA ALA A 406 48.40 -9.10 114.60
C ALA A 406 48.86 -10.00 115.76
N ALA A 407 49.27 -11.24 115.48
CA ALA A 407 49.84 -12.14 116.48
C ALA A 407 51.19 -11.62 117.04
N ALA A 408 52.07 -11.10 116.19
CA ALA A 408 53.32 -10.48 116.61
C ALA A 408 53.09 -9.25 117.50
N MET A 409 52.05 -8.46 117.22
CA MET A 409 51.64 -7.32 118.07
C MET A 409 51.16 -7.79 119.46
N ILE A 410 50.45 -8.93 119.55
CA ILE A 410 50.09 -9.52 120.86
C ILE A 410 51.34 -9.92 121.64
N GLN A 411 52.30 -10.60 120.99
CA GLN A 411 53.58 -10.96 121.61
C GLN A 411 54.39 -9.73 122.02
N MET A 412 54.37 -8.67 121.21
CA MET A 412 55.03 -7.41 121.54
C MET A 412 54.41 -6.75 122.77
N ASN A 413 53.07 -6.74 122.90
CA ASN A 413 52.41 -6.26 124.11
C ASN A 413 52.82 -7.06 125.36
N GLN A 414 52.91 -8.39 125.25
CA GLN A 414 53.42 -9.23 126.36
C GLN A 414 54.88 -8.92 126.70
N ALA A 415 55.74 -8.70 125.69
CA ALA A 415 57.12 -8.30 125.92
C ALA A 415 57.20 -6.93 126.62
N ILE A 416 56.35 -5.97 126.23
CA ILE A 416 56.25 -4.66 126.91
C ILE A 416 55.80 -4.82 128.37
N GLU A 417 54.84 -5.70 128.66
CA GLU A 417 54.42 -6.01 130.04
C GLU A 417 55.56 -6.62 130.85
N ASN A 418 56.32 -7.57 130.29
CA ASN A 418 57.48 -8.17 130.93
C ASN A 418 58.60 -7.14 131.20
N VAL A 419 58.86 -6.24 130.24
CA VAL A 419 59.82 -5.14 130.43
C VAL A 419 59.34 -4.19 131.54
N THR A 420 58.04 -3.88 131.57
CA THR A 420 57.46 -3.03 132.62
C THR A 420 57.55 -3.69 134.00
N ALA A 421 57.31 -5.01 134.10
CA ALA A 421 57.49 -5.77 135.32
C ALA A 421 58.96 -5.80 135.75
N GLY A 422 59.88 -6.06 134.81
CA GLY A 422 61.32 -6.02 135.07
C GLY A 422 61.82 -4.65 135.53
N ALA A 423 61.29 -3.56 134.96
CA ALA A 423 61.59 -2.21 135.39
C ALA A 423 61.14 -1.94 136.85
N ARG A 424 59.98 -2.46 137.27
CA ARG A 424 59.53 -2.39 138.68
C ARG A 424 60.43 -3.18 139.63
N ASP A 425 60.91 -4.35 139.21
CA ASP A 425 61.84 -5.12 140.04
C ASP A 425 63.23 -4.47 140.11
N GLN A 426 63.64 -3.78 139.04
CA GLN A 426 64.86 -2.97 139.03
C GLN A 426 64.73 -1.76 139.95
N GLU A 427 63.58 -1.08 139.99
CA GLU A 427 63.29 -0.01 140.95
C GLU A 427 63.45 -0.49 142.41
N LYS A 428 62.84 -1.63 142.77
CA LYS A 428 63.01 -2.24 144.11
C LYS A 428 64.48 -2.59 144.41
N SER A 429 65.20 -3.12 143.42
CA SER A 429 66.62 -3.48 143.57
C SER A 429 67.49 -2.25 143.81
N VAL A 430 67.21 -1.13 143.14
CA VAL A 430 67.87 0.16 143.36
C VAL A 430 67.56 0.72 144.74
N GLU A 431 66.30 0.65 145.19
CA GLU A 431 65.92 1.04 146.55
C GLU A 431 66.69 0.23 147.61
N MET A 432 66.79 -1.09 147.40
CA MET A 432 67.56 -1.98 148.28
C MET A 432 69.05 -1.65 148.25
N ALA A 433 69.63 -1.39 147.07
CA ALA A 433 71.02 -0.96 146.95
C ALA A 433 71.30 0.36 147.68
N ASN A 434 70.39 1.33 147.64
CA ASN A 434 70.50 2.58 148.40
C ASN A 434 70.45 2.34 149.92
N ARG A 435 69.59 1.43 150.39
CA ARG A 435 69.57 1.01 151.80
C ARG A 435 70.89 0.38 152.22
N VAL A 436 71.41 -0.58 151.43
CA VAL A 436 72.71 -1.22 151.68
C VAL A 436 73.84 -0.19 151.67
N THR A 437 73.84 0.75 150.73
CA THR A 437 74.86 1.82 150.65
C THR A 437 74.84 2.71 151.89
N THR A 438 73.65 3.02 152.41
CA THR A 438 73.50 3.79 153.65
C THR A 438 74.02 3.01 154.87
N GLU A 439 73.71 1.72 154.95
CA GLU A 439 74.20 0.82 156.01
C GLU A 439 75.74 0.67 155.95
N VAL A 440 76.31 0.52 154.75
CA VAL A 440 77.77 0.53 154.54
C VAL A 440 78.38 1.86 154.97
N GLY A 441 77.74 2.99 154.68
CA GLY A 441 78.19 4.31 155.16
C GLY A 441 78.27 4.38 156.69
N GLN A 442 77.24 3.88 157.40
CA GLN A 442 77.24 3.80 158.86
C GLN A 442 78.33 2.86 159.40
N MET A 443 78.55 1.72 158.74
CA MET A 443 79.63 0.80 159.09
C MET A 443 81.00 1.44 158.91
N ILE A 444 81.22 2.21 157.83
CA ILE A 444 82.48 2.95 157.62
C ILE A 444 82.71 3.96 158.74
N GLU A 445 81.71 4.73 159.16
CA GLU A 445 81.85 5.63 160.31
C GLU A 445 82.24 4.88 161.60
N GLN A 446 81.70 3.67 161.80
CA GLN A 446 82.07 2.82 162.92
C GLN A 446 83.51 2.30 162.81
N VAL A 447 83.98 1.94 161.62
CA VAL A 447 85.37 1.57 161.36
C VAL A 447 86.31 2.75 161.62
N VAL A 448 85.95 3.97 161.22
CA VAL A 448 86.73 5.19 161.53
C VAL A 448 86.85 5.37 163.05
N ARG A 449 85.74 5.30 163.80
CA ARG A 449 85.76 5.36 165.28
C ARG A 449 86.63 4.27 165.91
N ASN A 450 86.57 3.04 165.40
CA ASN A 450 87.42 1.94 165.86
C ASN A 450 88.90 2.18 165.54
N THR A 451 89.21 2.73 164.37
CA THR A 451 90.59 3.02 163.95
C THR A 451 91.22 4.09 164.84
N GLU A 452 90.47 5.13 165.21
CA GLU A 452 90.93 6.14 166.19
C GLU A 452 91.16 5.55 167.59
N ALA A 453 90.37 4.55 168.00
CA ALA A 453 90.58 3.83 169.24
C ALA A 453 91.84 2.96 169.19
N VAL A 454 92.07 2.26 168.08
CA VAL A 454 93.29 1.46 167.85
C VAL A 454 94.54 2.35 167.82
N GLN A 455 94.48 3.52 167.15
CA GLN A 455 95.59 4.47 167.12
C GLN A 455 95.98 4.91 168.54
N ARG A 456 94.99 5.29 169.36
CA ARG A 456 95.21 5.64 170.78
C ARG A 456 95.85 4.50 171.57
N SER A 457 95.38 3.28 171.39
CA SER A 457 95.93 2.10 172.08
C SER A 457 97.35 1.75 171.60
N THR A 458 97.65 1.98 170.32
CA THR A 458 99.00 1.77 169.74
C THR A 458 100.02 2.79 170.28
N ASP A 459 99.62 4.05 170.47
CA ASP A 459 100.47 5.07 171.09
C ASP A 459 100.79 4.73 172.56
N GLU A 460 99.84 4.13 173.28
CA GLU A 460 100.02 3.61 174.65
C GLU A 460 100.98 2.42 174.67
N ALA A 461 100.77 1.43 173.80
CA ALA A 461 101.63 0.25 173.68
C ALA A 461 103.07 0.64 173.28
N THR A 462 103.24 1.62 172.41
CA THR A 462 104.56 2.14 172.00
C THR A 462 105.30 2.78 173.16
N ARG A 463 104.61 3.56 174.00
CA ARG A 463 105.20 4.11 175.24
C ARG A 463 105.65 3.01 176.19
N ALA A 464 104.79 2.01 176.42
CA ALA A 464 105.12 0.87 177.27
C ALA A 464 106.33 0.06 176.73
N ALA A 465 106.42 -0.14 175.42
CA ALA A 465 107.55 -0.82 174.78
C ALA A 465 108.86 -0.03 174.92
N GLN A 466 108.83 1.30 174.83
CA GLN A 466 110.01 2.15 175.06
C GLN A 466 110.52 2.07 176.51
N GLU A 467 109.61 2.01 177.49
CA GLU A 467 109.99 1.76 178.89
C GLU A 467 110.59 0.36 179.07
N GLY A 468 110.00 -0.66 178.46
CA GLY A 468 110.52 -2.04 178.47
C GLY A 468 111.91 -2.17 177.84
N ALA A 469 112.16 -1.48 176.72
CA ALA A 469 113.45 -1.47 176.04
C ALA A 469 114.58 -0.94 176.96
N ARG A 470 114.31 0.13 177.72
CA ARG A 470 115.28 0.66 178.71
C ARG A 470 115.60 -0.35 179.81
N ALA A 471 114.62 -1.14 180.25
CA ALA A 471 114.83 -2.18 181.26
C ALA A 471 115.71 -3.34 180.76
N VAL A 472 115.50 -3.78 179.52
CA VAL A 472 116.32 -4.83 178.88
C VAL A 472 117.77 -4.38 178.70
N GLU A 473 118.00 -3.14 178.29
CA GLU A 473 119.36 -2.59 178.12
C GLU A 473 120.16 -2.60 179.43
N SER A 474 119.50 -2.28 180.55
CA SER A 474 120.10 -2.41 181.89
C SER A 474 120.47 -3.86 182.23
N THR A 475 119.67 -4.84 181.76
CA THR A 475 119.92 -6.28 181.96
C THR A 475 121.12 -6.79 181.15
N ILE A 476 121.26 -6.35 179.88
CA ILE A 476 122.37 -6.74 179.00
C ILE A 476 123.72 -6.30 179.59
N GLN A 477 123.79 -5.11 180.17
CA GLN A 477 125.01 -4.67 180.87
C GLN A 477 125.40 -5.63 182.01
N GLY A 478 124.42 -6.17 182.75
CA GLY A 478 124.66 -7.19 183.78
C GLY A 478 125.23 -8.51 183.23
N MET A 479 124.75 -8.96 182.06
CA MET A 479 125.21 -10.20 181.41
C MET A 479 126.68 -10.14 180.95
N HIS A 480 127.16 -8.97 180.51
CA HIS A 480 128.56 -8.78 180.12
C HIS A 480 129.52 -9.05 181.30
N THR A 481 129.11 -8.72 182.52
CA THR A 481 129.87 -8.98 183.74
C THR A 481 129.98 -10.48 184.06
N ILE A 482 128.92 -11.26 183.80
CA ILE A 482 128.88 -12.71 184.06
C ILE A 482 129.82 -13.47 183.12
N ARG A 483 129.75 -13.18 181.81
CA ARG A 483 130.53 -13.89 180.79
C ARG A 483 132.03 -13.89 181.06
N SER A 484 132.55 -12.76 181.55
CA SER A 484 133.97 -12.60 181.88
C SER A 484 134.46 -13.61 182.94
N ARG A 485 133.61 -13.97 183.92
CA ARG A 485 133.98 -14.87 185.02
C ARG A 485 134.06 -16.35 184.61
N VAL A 486 133.29 -16.77 183.60
CA VAL A 486 133.19 -18.18 183.18
C VAL A 486 134.43 -18.64 182.40
N GLY A 487 135.00 -17.79 181.54
CA GLY A 487 136.13 -18.15 180.69
C GLY A 487 137.38 -18.58 181.46
N LEU A 488 137.65 -17.92 182.61
CA LEU A 488 138.78 -18.26 183.48
C LEU A 488 138.74 -19.69 184.04
N SER A 489 137.54 -20.28 184.16
CA SER A 489 137.37 -21.62 184.74
C SER A 489 137.73 -22.74 183.75
N ALA A 490 137.49 -22.53 182.45
CA ALA A 490 137.72 -23.54 181.43
C ALA A 490 139.22 -23.85 181.23
N GLN A 491 140.09 -22.84 181.38
CA GLN A 491 141.54 -22.98 181.17
C GLN A 491 142.22 -23.91 182.19
N LYS A 492 141.62 -24.12 183.36
CA LYS A 492 142.22 -24.91 184.45
C LYS A 492 142.00 -26.43 184.32
N ILE A 493 141.02 -26.86 183.53
CA ILE A 493 140.65 -28.27 183.40
C ILE A 493 141.63 -29.04 182.51
N GLN A 494 142.21 -28.40 181.50
CA GLN A 494 142.97 -29.10 180.45
C GLN A 494 144.41 -29.46 180.87
N GLU A 495 145.01 -28.72 181.83
CA GLU A 495 146.33 -29.05 182.39
C GLU A 495 146.37 -30.43 183.07
N MET A 496 145.22 -30.93 183.54
CA MET A 496 145.15 -32.23 184.24
C MET A 496 145.20 -33.45 183.31
N GLU A 497 144.89 -33.30 182.02
CA GLU A 497 144.84 -34.42 181.07
C GLU A 497 146.25 -34.95 180.75
N GLN A 498 147.26 -34.06 180.68
CA GLN A 498 148.64 -34.40 180.36
C GLN A 498 149.35 -35.30 181.39
N GLN A 499 148.83 -35.41 182.62
CA GLN A 499 149.47 -36.20 183.67
C GLN A 499 149.06 -37.69 183.68
N SER A 500 147.93 -38.06 183.07
CA SER A 500 147.38 -39.41 183.23
C SER A 500 148.09 -40.49 182.40
N VAL A 501 148.70 -40.16 181.27
CA VAL A 501 149.20 -41.20 180.34
C VAL A 501 150.61 -41.70 180.71
N LYS A 502 151.42 -40.89 181.41
CA LYS A 502 152.73 -41.31 181.94
C LYS A 502 152.67 -42.48 182.93
N ILE A 503 151.49 -42.85 183.43
CA ILE A 503 151.29 -43.96 184.36
C ILE A 503 151.14 -45.32 183.62
N GLY A 504 150.77 -45.32 182.32
CA GLY A 504 150.57 -46.54 181.55
C GLY A 504 151.88 -47.29 181.22
N ASP A 505 152.96 -46.55 180.98
CA ASP A 505 154.30 -47.10 180.64
C ASP A 505 154.89 -48.00 181.75
N ILE A 506 154.35 -47.97 182.98
CA ILE A 506 154.89 -48.70 184.13
C ILE A 506 154.20 -50.07 184.34
N VAL A 507 152.94 -50.23 183.91
CA VAL A 507 152.15 -51.43 184.25
C VAL A 507 152.52 -52.64 183.39
N ASP A 508 152.82 -52.45 182.11
CA ASP A 508 153.16 -53.58 181.23
C ASP A 508 154.61 -54.08 181.42
N THR A 509 155.41 -53.36 182.22
CA THR A 509 156.71 -53.84 182.68
C THR A 509 156.57 -55.03 183.67
N ILE A 510 155.37 -55.34 184.17
CA ILE A 510 155.18 -56.33 185.24
C ILE A 510 154.57 -57.66 184.76
N GLU A 511 153.80 -57.72 183.66
CA GLU A 511 152.97 -58.92 183.39
C GLU A 511 153.66 -60.05 182.58
N ASP A 512 154.69 -59.79 181.78
CA ASP A 512 155.27 -60.85 180.91
C ASP A 512 156.58 -61.51 181.40
N ILE A 513 157.03 -61.18 182.62
CA ILE A 513 158.11 -61.93 183.33
C ILE A 513 157.67 -63.37 183.72
N ALA A 514 156.41 -63.81 183.49
CA ALA A 514 155.84 -64.93 184.24
C ALA A 514 155.51 -66.28 183.53
N ARG A 515 155.62 -66.51 182.20
CA ARG A 515 154.93 -67.70 181.61
C ARG A 515 155.55 -68.75 180.65
N ARG A 516 156.80 -68.77 180.15
CA ARG A 516 157.32 -70.00 179.45
C ARG A 516 158.83 -69.96 179.10
N HIS A 517 159.63 -70.90 179.64
CA HIS A 517 161.11 -70.97 179.47
C HIS A 517 161.82 -69.67 179.97
N GLY A 518 163.11 -69.69 180.31
CA GLY A 518 164.16 -69.44 179.33
C GLY A 518 164.32 -67.96 179.10
#